data_AF-A0A7Y9TGN8-F1
#
_entry.id   AF-A0A7Y9TGN8-F1
#
_cell.length_a   1.000
_cell.length_b   1.000
_cell.length_c   1.000
_cell.angle_alpha   90.00
_cell.angle_beta   90.00
_cell.angle_gamma   90.00
#
_symmetry.space_group_name_H-M   'P 1'
#
loop_
_entity.id
_entity.type
_entity.pdbx_description
1 polymer ?
#
loop_
_entity_poly.entity_id
_entity_poly.type
_entity_poly.pdbx_seq_one_letter_code
_entity_poly.pdbx_strand_id
1 'polypeptide(L)'
;MAETLPKDRVTQSFVGTLQWCWKRPLLTALEVLWRWVYGVPALLLLWHEGTRILQTTPLDDAALKQMTLLDPVKASLTLAKAMLALMPPLLAVAVWLVPLLVVTWVIVSSLGRTVVLRRVDSRLHVRPVTLMVLQVIRLAAMSTSFAVWFWCLQEAAKIAVTGPIAQGAEPSMVLYFALAIIATLGLFVLWALVSWGFSVAPLLAMLHGWGVGRSLASSFRLGGLKIKLVEINLVMGIVKIALIVLAMVFSASPLPFETVATQEFLTYWWAGVTVLYFVASDYFHVARLVAYLELWRATAVESGGGI
;
A
#
# COMPACT_ATOMS: atom_id res chain seq x y z
N MET A 1 14.69 -42.64 4.94
CA MET A 1 14.46 -42.18 6.33
C MET A 1 14.48 -40.65 6.25
N ALA A 2 13.29 -40.06 6.14
CA ALA A 2 13.12 -38.64 5.90
C ALA A 2 13.48 -37.90 7.18
N GLU A 3 14.66 -37.30 7.19
CA GLU A 3 15.02 -36.30 8.17
C GLU A 3 14.10 -35.11 7.91
N THR A 4 13.00 -35.06 8.67
CA THR A 4 12.13 -33.89 8.75
C THR A 4 13.05 -32.73 9.11
N LEU A 5 13.26 -31.82 8.15
CA LEU A 5 13.89 -30.53 8.40
C LEU A 5 13.39 -30.02 9.75
N PRO A 6 14.28 -29.63 10.67
CA PRO A 6 13.85 -29.06 11.92
C PRO A 6 12.82 -27.99 11.59
N LYS A 7 11.75 -28.00 12.38
CA LYS A 7 10.62 -27.07 12.34
C LYS A 7 11.11 -25.67 12.76
N ASP A 8 12.25 -25.24 12.22
CA ASP A 8 12.79 -23.91 12.35
C ASP A 8 11.71 -22.98 11.85
N ARG A 9 11.25 -22.15 12.77
CA ARG A 9 10.07 -21.32 12.55
C ARG A 9 10.39 -20.44 11.35
N VAL A 10 9.46 -20.34 10.39
CA VAL A 10 9.58 -19.46 9.21
C VAL A 10 10.03 -18.06 9.61
N THR A 11 9.64 -17.61 10.79
CA THR A 11 10.10 -16.38 11.44
C THR A 11 11.61 -16.31 11.71
N GLN A 12 12.27 -17.38 12.17
CA GLN A 12 13.73 -17.41 12.36
C GLN A 12 14.47 -17.31 11.02
N SER A 13 13.98 -18.02 9.99
CA SER A 13 14.49 -17.89 8.63
C SER A 13 14.33 -16.45 8.11
N PHE A 14 13.17 -15.83 8.36
CA PHE A 14 12.90 -14.45 7.95
C PHE A 14 13.82 -13.42 8.61
N VAL A 15 14.15 -13.59 9.90
CA VAL A 15 15.15 -12.75 10.59
C VAL A 15 16.53 -12.88 9.94
N GLY A 16 16.91 -14.10 9.53
CA GLY A 16 18.12 -14.33 8.74
C GLY A 16 18.10 -13.57 7.41
N THR A 17 16.98 -13.60 6.68
CA THR A 17 16.80 -12.83 5.43
C THR A 17 16.90 -11.32 5.66
N LEU A 18 16.34 -10.81 6.76
CA LEU A 18 16.48 -9.39 7.14
C LEU A 18 17.95 -9.03 7.36
N GLN A 19 18.67 -9.81 8.16
CA GLN A 19 20.10 -9.57 8.41
C GLN A 19 20.92 -9.64 7.12
N TRP A 20 20.58 -10.55 6.21
CA TRP A 20 21.21 -10.63 4.89
C TRP A 20 20.95 -9.38 4.04
N CYS A 21 19.71 -8.89 4.02
CA CYS A 21 19.35 -7.66 3.29
C CYS A 21 20.05 -6.44 3.89
N TRP A 22 20.16 -6.36 5.22
CA TRP A 22 20.87 -5.30 5.92
C TRP A 22 22.35 -5.23 5.53
N LYS A 23 23.00 -6.40 5.37
CA LYS A 23 24.39 -6.48 4.89
C LYS A 23 24.56 -6.10 3.41
N ARG A 24 23.47 -5.91 2.66
CA ARG A 24 23.47 -5.57 1.23
C ARG A 24 22.65 -4.30 0.98
N PRO A 25 23.07 -3.13 1.51
CA PRO A 25 22.29 -1.90 1.44
C PRO A 25 22.04 -1.44 0.01
N LEU A 26 22.85 -1.87 -0.96
CA LEU A 26 22.66 -1.56 -2.38
C LEU A 26 21.30 -2.05 -2.91
N LEU A 27 20.76 -3.16 -2.40
CA LEU A 27 19.44 -3.66 -2.83
C LEU A 27 18.32 -2.71 -2.40
N THR A 28 18.36 -2.26 -1.15
CA THR A 28 17.42 -1.27 -0.62
C THR A 28 17.62 0.09 -1.29
N ALA A 29 18.87 0.52 -1.48
CA ALA A 29 19.17 1.78 -2.15
C ALA A 29 18.65 1.81 -3.59
N LEU A 30 18.76 0.70 -4.33
CA LEU A 30 18.17 0.59 -5.67
C LEU A 30 16.65 0.66 -5.63
N GLU A 31 16.00 -0.04 -4.68
CA GLU A 31 14.54 0.00 -4.52
C GLU A 31 14.04 1.41 -4.21
N VAL A 32 14.71 2.09 -3.28
CA VAL A 32 14.43 3.49 -2.92
C VAL A 32 14.67 4.39 -4.14
N LEU A 33 15.83 4.27 -4.81
CA LEU A 33 16.20 5.14 -5.92
C LEU A 33 15.15 5.14 -7.03
N TRP A 34 14.74 3.96 -7.53
CA TRP A 34 13.77 3.93 -8.64
C TRP A 34 12.39 4.44 -8.20
N ARG A 35 11.99 4.20 -6.94
CA ARG A 35 10.73 4.73 -6.39
C ARG A 35 10.75 6.25 -6.30
N TRP A 36 11.87 6.83 -5.87
CA TRP A 36 12.04 8.28 -5.76
C TRP A 36 12.17 8.96 -7.12
N VAL A 37 12.82 8.32 -8.10
CA VAL A 37 12.90 8.80 -9.48
C VAL A 37 11.50 8.98 -10.09
N TYR A 38 10.54 8.12 -9.76
CA TYR A 38 9.13 8.32 -10.14
C TYR A 38 8.38 9.23 -9.16
N GLY A 39 8.55 9.00 -7.86
CA GLY A 39 7.77 9.61 -6.80
C GLY A 39 7.95 11.11 -6.70
N VAL A 40 9.19 11.63 -6.85
CA VAL A 40 9.44 13.08 -6.78
C VAL A 40 8.75 13.83 -7.92
N PRO A 41 8.93 13.47 -9.20
CA PRO A 41 8.18 14.10 -10.29
C PRO A 41 6.65 13.98 -10.12
N ALA A 42 6.16 12.81 -9.70
CA ALA A 42 4.73 12.59 -9.48
C ALA A 42 4.18 13.51 -8.36
N LEU A 43 4.92 13.65 -7.25
CA LEU A 43 4.55 14.55 -6.14
C LEU A 43 4.60 16.01 -6.56
N LEU A 44 5.61 16.43 -7.32
CA LEU A 44 5.70 17.79 -7.85
C LEU A 44 4.54 18.11 -8.80
N LEU A 45 4.15 17.16 -9.65
CA LEU A 45 3.01 17.31 -10.55
C LEU A 45 1.69 17.40 -9.77
N LEU A 46 1.48 16.53 -8.77
CA LEU A 46 0.32 16.58 -7.88
C LEU A 46 0.26 17.90 -7.08
N TRP A 47 1.40 18.37 -6.59
CA TRP A 47 1.52 19.65 -5.90
C TRP A 47 1.16 20.83 -6.81
N HIS A 48 1.69 20.84 -8.03
CA HIS A 48 1.41 21.89 -9.02
C HIS A 48 -0.08 21.95 -9.38
N GLU A 49 -0.68 20.81 -9.71
CA GLU A 49 -2.10 20.74 -10.06
C GLU A 49 -3.00 21.05 -8.84
N GLY A 50 -2.63 20.55 -7.66
CA GLY A 50 -3.36 20.81 -6.41
C GLY A 50 -3.36 22.28 -6.03
N THR A 51 -2.20 22.95 -6.10
CA THR A 51 -2.10 24.39 -5.84
C THR A 51 -2.84 25.22 -6.89
N ARG A 52 -2.80 24.83 -8.17
CA ARG A 52 -3.59 25.49 -9.23
C ARG A 52 -5.09 25.40 -8.95
N ILE A 53 -5.60 24.23 -8.56
CA ILE A 53 -7.02 24.05 -8.21
C ILE A 53 -7.39 24.90 -6.99
N LEU A 54 -6.57 24.88 -5.94
CA LEU A 54 -6.82 25.67 -4.73
C LEU A 54 -6.83 27.18 -4.99
N GLN A 55 -5.97 27.68 -5.88
CA GLN A 55 -5.92 29.11 -6.23
C GLN A 55 -7.08 29.57 -7.11
N THR A 56 -7.66 28.67 -7.90
CA THR A 56 -8.74 29.00 -8.86
C THR A 56 -10.14 28.74 -8.30
N THR A 57 -10.26 27.89 -7.29
CA THR A 57 -11.54 27.54 -6.68
C THR A 57 -11.88 28.54 -5.57
N PRO A 58 -13.05 29.20 -5.61
CA PRO A 58 -13.48 30.10 -4.55
C PRO A 58 -13.84 29.28 -3.29
N LEU A 59 -12.86 29.10 -2.40
CA LEU A 59 -13.05 28.46 -1.10
C LEU A 59 -13.34 29.53 -0.04
N ASP A 60 -14.28 29.23 0.85
CA ASP A 60 -14.51 30.03 2.05
C ASP A 60 -13.48 29.66 3.12
N ASP A 61 -12.28 30.23 2.99
CA ASP A 61 -11.16 30.00 3.91
C ASP A 61 -11.49 30.39 5.36
N ALA A 62 -12.39 31.36 5.55
CA ALA A 62 -12.84 31.77 6.87
C ALA A 62 -13.69 30.67 7.51
N ALA A 63 -14.64 30.10 6.78
CA ALA A 63 -15.44 28.97 7.26
C ALA A 63 -14.57 27.73 7.53
N LEU A 64 -13.57 27.45 6.69
CA LEU A 64 -12.63 26.34 6.90
C LEU A 64 -11.82 26.52 8.20
N LYS A 65 -11.31 27.73 8.46
CA LYS A 65 -10.55 28.06 9.67
C LYS A 65 -11.40 28.08 10.94
N GLN A 66 -12.70 28.34 10.83
CA GLN A 66 -13.64 28.36 11.95
C GLN A 66 -14.22 26.99 12.30
N MET A 67 -13.85 25.92 11.59
CA MET A 67 -14.30 24.59 11.94
C MET A 67 -13.81 24.20 13.33
N THR A 68 -14.75 23.76 14.17
CA THR A 68 -14.48 23.27 15.52
C THR A 68 -14.88 21.81 15.62
N LEU A 69 -14.08 21.02 16.36
CA LEU A 69 -14.40 19.63 16.68
C LEU A 69 -15.62 19.52 17.62
N LEU A 70 -16.02 20.62 18.25
CA LEU A 70 -17.16 20.67 19.18
C LEU A 70 -18.52 20.73 18.46
N ASP A 71 -18.54 21.08 17.17
CA ASP A 71 -19.74 21.10 16.34
C ASP A 71 -19.52 20.28 15.06
N PRO A 72 -19.57 18.94 15.17
CA PRO A 72 -19.28 18.03 14.05
C PRO A 72 -20.28 18.18 12.91
N VAL A 73 -21.51 18.61 13.19
CA VAL A 73 -22.54 18.82 12.16
C VAL A 73 -22.16 20.02 11.29
N LYS A 74 -21.86 21.18 11.90
CA LYS A 74 -21.44 22.37 11.15
C LYS A 74 -20.12 22.14 10.40
N ALA A 75 -19.17 21.43 11.02
CA ALA A 75 -17.92 21.04 10.36
C ALA A 75 -18.18 20.16 9.12
N SER A 76 -19.04 19.14 9.25
CA SER A 76 -19.39 18.25 8.13
C SER A 76 -20.08 18.99 6.97
N LEU A 77 -20.98 19.94 7.26
CA LEU A 77 -21.64 20.77 6.25
C LEU A 77 -20.65 21.69 5.54
N THR A 78 -19.71 22.27 6.27
CA THR A 78 -18.66 23.13 5.70
C THR A 78 -17.74 22.33 4.78
N LEU A 79 -17.33 21.14 5.21
CA LEU A 79 -16.56 20.20 4.36
C LEU A 79 -17.35 19.78 3.13
N ALA A 80 -18.64 19.47 3.26
CA ALA A 80 -19.48 19.10 2.13
C ALA A 80 -19.57 20.23 1.10
N LYS A 81 -19.73 21.48 1.54
CA LYS A 81 -19.72 22.66 0.65
C LYS A 81 -18.38 22.85 -0.05
N ALA A 82 -17.27 22.77 0.69
CA ALA A 82 -15.93 22.87 0.11
C ALA A 82 -15.68 21.74 -0.92
N MET A 83 -16.12 20.52 -0.60
CA MET A 83 -16.01 19.37 -1.49
C MET A 83 -16.83 19.55 -2.77
N LEU A 84 -18.05 20.09 -2.68
CA LEU A 84 -18.87 20.40 -3.87
C LEU A 84 -18.21 21.43 -4.79
N ALA A 85 -17.50 22.42 -4.24
CA ALA A 85 -16.75 23.39 -5.02
C ALA A 85 -15.48 22.78 -5.67
N LEU A 86 -14.77 21.90 -4.95
CA LEU A 86 -13.52 21.30 -5.41
C LEU A 86 -13.70 20.09 -6.34
N MET A 87 -14.83 19.37 -6.23
CA MET A 87 -15.03 18.11 -6.97
C MET A 87 -14.93 18.29 -8.50
N PRO A 88 -15.58 19.29 -9.13
CA PRO A 88 -15.53 19.44 -10.58
C PRO A 88 -14.10 19.65 -11.14
N PRO A 89 -13.28 20.62 -10.66
CA PRO A 89 -11.92 20.79 -11.15
C PRO A 89 -11.02 19.59 -10.79
N LEU A 90 -11.22 18.98 -9.61
CA LEU A 90 -10.48 17.78 -9.21
C LEU A 90 -10.74 16.62 -10.18
N LEU A 91 -12.00 16.36 -10.54
CA LEU A 91 -12.35 15.30 -11.50
C LEU A 91 -11.79 15.59 -12.89
N ALA A 92 -11.86 16.83 -13.36
CA ALA A 92 -11.31 17.23 -14.65
C ALA A 92 -9.80 16.93 -14.75
N VAL A 93 -9.04 17.22 -13.69
CA VAL A 93 -7.61 16.88 -13.63
C VAL A 93 -7.40 15.37 -13.45
N ALA A 94 -8.16 14.73 -12.57
CA ALA A 94 -8.03 13.31 -12.27
C ALA A 94 -8.23 12.43 -13.51
N VAL A 95 -9.13 12.80 -14.43
CA VAL A 95 -9.43 12.05 -15.67
C VAL A 95 -8.19 11.79 -16.51
N TRP A 96 -7.23 12.72 -16.58
CA TRP A 96 -6.00 12.53 -17.35
C TRP A 96 -4.79 12.24 -16.47
N LEU A 97 -4.71 12.84 -15.28
CA LEU A 97 -3.56 12.71 -14.40
C LEU A 97 -3.48 11.32 -13.76
N VAL A 98 -4.60 10.78 -13.30
CA VAL A 98 -4.64 9.43 -12.70
C VAL A 98 -4.17 8.36 -13.68
N PRO A 99 -4.72 8.23 -14.92
CA PRO A 99 -4.23 7.22 -15.85
C PRO A 99 -2.78 7.45 -16.24
N LEU A 100 -2.32 8.70 -16.39
CA LEU A 100 -0.92 9.01 -16.66
C LEU A 100 -0.01 8.48 -15.55
N LEU A 101 -0.31 8.81 -14.28
CA LEU A 101 0.44 8.34 -13.11
C LEU A 101 0.40 6.81 -13.00
N VAL A 102 -0.76 6.19 -13.23
CA VAL A 102 -0.90 4.73 -13.18
C VAL A 102 -0.06 4.04 -14.24
N VAL A 103 -0.13 4.47 -15.50
CA VAL A 103 0.61 3.85 -16.61
C VAL A 103 2.11 4.01 -16.41
N THR A 104 2.56 5.23 -16.07
CA THR A 104 3.99 5.50 -15.82
C THR A 104 4.49 4.73 -14.59
N TRP A 105 3.72 4.65 -13.51
CA TRP A 105 4.04 3.80 -12.36
C TRP A 105 4.17 2.33 -12.72
N VAL A 106 3.24 1.77 -13.50
CA VAL A 106 3.30 0.37 -13.94
C VAL A 106 4.59 0.09 -14.71
N ILE A 107 4.97 0.99 -15.62
CA ILE A 107 6.20 0.86 -16.42
C ILE A 107 7.42 0.93 -15.51
N VAL A 108 7.57 2.02 -14.73
CA VAL A 108 8.74 2.25 -13.89
C VAL A 108 8.85 1.17 -12.79
N SER A 109 7.74 0.78 -12.18
CA SER A 109 7.73 -0.27 -11.15
C SER A 109 8.12 -1.63 -11.70
N SER A 110 7.68 -1.98 -12.92
CA SER A 110 8.04 -3.25 -13.56
C SER A 110 9.53 -3.30 -13.91
N LEU A 111 10.08 -2.20 -14.42
CA LEU A 111 11.51 -2.08 -14.73
C LEU A 111 12.36 -2.08 -13.46
N GLY A 112 12.01 -1.24 -12.47
CA GLY A 112 12.72 -1.14 -11.19
C GLY A 112 12.79 -2.47 -10.46
N ARG A 113 11.64 -3.19 -10.36
CA ARG A 113 11.61 -4.53 -9.75
C ARG A 113 12.41 -5.56 -10.54
N THR A 114 12.42 -5.49 -11.86
CA THR A 114 13.25 -6.38 -12.69
C THR A 114 14.73 -6.17 -12.37
N VAL A 115 15.17 -4.91 -12.23
CA VAL A 115 16.56 -4.57 -11.88
C VAL A 115 16.91 -5.09 -10.48
N VAL A 116 16.06 -4.84 -9.48
CA VAL A 116 16.28 -5.29 -8.10
C VAL A 116 16.34 -6.82 -8.01
N LEU A 117 15.38 -7.52 -8.63
CA LEU A 117 15.35 -9.00 -8.60
C LEU A 117 16.54 -9.61 -9.34
N ARG A 118 16.96 -9.05 -10.49
CA ARG A 118 18.17 -9.52 -11.18
C ARG A 118 19.46 -9.31 -10.40
N ARG A 119 19.51 -8.28 -9.54
CA ARG A 119 20.65 -8.06 -8.64
C ARG A 119 20.70 -9.07 -7.50
N VAL A 120 19.54 -9.59 -7.08
CA VAL A 120 19.46 -10.70 -6.14
C VAL A 120 19.83 -12.03 -6.84
N ASP A 121 19.35 -12.24 -8.06
CA ASP A 121 19.62 -13.44 -8.85
C ASP A 121 19.69 -13.14 -10.36
N SER A 122 20.89 -13.27 -10.93
CA SER A 122 21.14 -13.01 -12.35
C SER A 122 20.53 -14.07 -13.28
N ARG A 123 20.12 -15.23 -12.75
CA ARG A 123 19.50 -16.33 -13.53
C ARG A 123 18.02 -16.11 -13.84
N LEU A 124 17.40 -15.10 -13.25
CA LEU A 124 15.99 -14.79 -13.49
C LEU A 124 15.73 -14.30 -14.92
N HIS A 125 14.66 -14.82 -15.54
CA HIS A 125 14.26 -14.45 -16.88
C HIS A 125 13.66 -13.04 -16.91
N VAL A 126 14.10 -12.24 -17.89
CA VAL A 126 13.60 -10.87 -18.09
C VAL A 126 12.31 -10.90 -18.88
N ARG A 127 11.18 -10.65 -18.22
CA ARG A 127 9.85 -10.59 -18.83
C ARG A 127 9.09 -9.31 -18.44
N PRO A 128 9.55 -8.13 -18.90
CA PRO A 128 9.00 -6.85 -18.49
C PRO A 128 7.50 -6.75 -18.82
N VAL A 129 7.08 -7.23 -19.99
CA VAL A 129 5.67 -7.21 -20.41
C VAL A 129 4.79 -8.05 -19.47
N THR A 130 5.24 -9.25 -19.09
CA THR A 130 4.49 -10.10 -18.15
C THR A 130 4.38 -9.44 -16.78
N LEU A 131 5.46 -8.81 -16.30
CA LEU A 131 5.48 -8.07 -15.04
C LEU A 131 4.55 -6.86 -15.08
N MET A 132 4.53 -6.11 -16.19
CA MET A 132 3.63 -4.98 -16.39
C MET A 132 2.17 -5.42 -16.30
N VAL A 133 1.79 -6.48 -17.03
CA VAL A 133 0.41 -6.98 -16.99
C VAL A 133 0.04 -7.49 -15.60
N LEU A 134 0.92 -8.23 -14.92
CA LEU A 134 0.68 -8.68 -13.54
C LEU A 134 0.56 -7.50 -12.56
N GLN A 135 1.32 -6.42 -12.77
CA GLN A 135 1.24 -5.20 -11.97
C GLN A 135 -0.08 -4.44 -12.22
N VAL A 136 -0.56 -4.38 -13.47
CA VAL A 136 -1.89 -3.85 -13.81
C VAL A 136 -2.98 -4.67 -13.13
N ILE A 137 -2.93 -6.00 -13.20
CA ILE A 137 -3.90 -6.88 -12.54
C ILE A 137 -3.92 -6.62 -11.02
N ARG A 138 -2.74 -6.50 -10.40
CA ARG A 138 -2.63 -6.21 -8.97
C ARG A 138 -3.23 -4.85 -8.60
N LEU A 139 -2.95 -3.83 -9.42
CA LEU A 139 -3.50 -2.50 -9.21
C LEU A 139 -5.02 -2.49 -9.38
N ALA A 140 -5.54 -3.15 -10.43
CA ALA A 140 -6.96 -3.31 -10.66
C ALA A 140 -7.64 -4.01 -9.47
N ALA A 141 -7.05 -5.10 -8.96
CA ALA A 141 -7.57 -5.78 -7.78
C ALA A 141 -7.61 -4.88 -6.53
N MET A 142 -6.58 -4.05 -6.33
CA MET A 142 -6.54 -3.08 -5.22
C MET A 142 -7.60 -1.98 -5.40
N SER A 143 -7.74 -1.43 -6.62
CA SER A 143 -8.75 -0.44 -6.94
C SER A 143 -10.17 -0.98 -6.78
N THR A 144 -10.42 -2.21 -7.21
CA THR A 144 -11.71 -2.89 -7.00
C THR A 144 -11.99 -3.09 -5.52
N SER A 145 -11.00 -3.53 -4.74
CA SER A 145 -11.15 -3.66 -3.28
C SER A 145 -11.52 -2.31 -2.65
N PHE A 146 -10.87 -1.22 -3.06
CA PHE A 146 -11.17 0.12 -2.56
C PHE A 146 -12.58 0.60 -2.98
N ALA A 147 -12.99 0.33 -4.22
CA ALA A 147 -14.33 0.67 -4.70
C ALA A 147 -15.42 -0.11 -3.93
N VAL A 148 -15.20 -1.40 -3.68
CA VAL A 148 -16.10 -2.23 -2.86
C VAL A 148 -16.18 -1.70 -1.44
N TRP A 149 -15.04 -1.36 -0.82
CA TRP A 149 -15.00 -0.74 0.51
C TRP A 149 -15.84 0.54 0.57
N PHE A 150 -15.61 1.44 -0.38
CA PHE A 150 -16.29 2.73 -0.44
C PHE A 150 -17.79 2.56 -0.67
N TRP A 151 -18.19 1.64 -1.54
CA TRP A 151 -19.59 1.27 -1.73
C TRP A 151 -20.21 0.74 -0.44
N CYS A 152 -19.56 -0.18 0.28
CA CYS A 152 -20.04 -0.65 1.58
C CYS A 152 -20.20 0.47 2.61
N LEU A 153 -19.30 1.45 2.64
CA LEU A 153 -19.43 2.62 3.52
C LEU A 153 -20.60 3.53 3.13
N GLN A 154 -20.85 3.72 1.83
CA GLN A 154 -22.01 4.46 1.38
C GLN A 154 -23.31 3.75 1.75
N GLU A 155 -23.40 2.44 1.57
CA GLU A 155 -24.56 1.66 1.98
C GLU A 155 -24.76 1.69 3.51
N ALA A 156 -23.69 1.61 4.29
CA ALA A 156 -23.75 1.79 5.74
C ALA A 156 -24.29 3.18 6.12
N ALA A 157 -23.83 4.24 5.45
CA ALA A 157 -24.33 5.60 5.67
C ALA A 157 -25.81 5.74 5.27
N LYS A 158 -26.23 5.09 4.19
CA LYS A 158 -27.63 5.06 3.75
C LYS A 158 -28.53 4.40 4.78
N ILE A 159 -28.12 3.25 5.30
CA ILE A 159 -28.90 2.45 6.26
C ILE A 159 -28.98 3.16 7.62
N ALA A 160 -27.86 3.69 8.12
CA ALA A 160 -27.76 4.15 9.50
C ALA A 160 -28.01 5.66 9.69
N VAL A 161 -27.81 6.47 8.63
CA VAL A 161 -27.86 7.94 8.73
C VAL A 161 -28.89 8.52 7.77
N THR A 162 -28.69 8.43 6.46
CA THR A 162 -29.53 9.20 5.51
C THR A 162 -30.94 8.61 5.35
N GLY A 163 -31.08 7.29 5.43
CA GLY A 163 -32.37 6.60 5.37
C GLY A 163 -33.29 6.96 6.55
N PRO A 164 -32.84 6.81 7.81
CA PRO A 164 -33.60 7.26 8.98
C PRO A 164 -33.97 8.74 8.92
N ILE A 165 -33.03 9.62 8.54
CA ILE A 165 -33.31 11.06 8.39
C ILE A 165 -34.43 11.31 7.36
N ALA A 166 -34.41 10.61 6.23
CA ALA A 166 -35.45 10.75 5.20
C ALA A 166 -36.83 10.25 5.67
N GLN A 167 -36.88 9.38 6.68
CA GLN A 167 -38.11 8.85 7.29
C GLN A 167 -38.54 9.66 8.53
N GLY A 168 -37.82 10.72 8.89
CA GLY A 168 -38.08 11.50 10.11
C GLY A 168 -37.65 10.78 11.40
N ALA A 169 -36.84 9.73 11.31
CA ALA A 169 -36.27 9.01 12.45
C ALA A 169 -34.87 9.55 12.81
N GLU A 170 -34.45 9.33 14.06
CA GLU A 170 -33.13 9.76 14.51
C GLU A 170 -32.00 8.92 13.88
N PRO A 171 -30.91 9.55 13.39
CA PRO A 171 -29.78 8.84 12.82
C PRO A 171 -29.00 8.07 13.89
N SER A 172 -28.66 6.81 13.61
CA SER A 172 -27.87 5.98 14.52
C SER A 172 -26.39 5.97 14.13
N MET A 173 -25.62 6.88 14.72
CA MET A 173 -24.17 6.93 14.50
C MET A 173 -23.47 5.64 14.99
N VAL A 174 -23.99 5.04 16.07
CA VAL A 174 -23.46 3.78 16.60
C VAL A 174 -23.59 2.66 15.57
N LEU A 175 -24.76 2.54 14.91
CA LEU A 175 -24.97 1.56 13.85
C LEU A 175 -24.06 1.81 12.65
N TYR A 176 -23.90 3.07 12.24
CA TYR A 176 -22.98 3.43 11.16
C TYR A 176 -21.55 2.97 11.44
N PHE A 177 -21.01 3.30 12.62
CA PHE A 177 -19.66 2.90 13.00
C PHE A 177 -19.52 1.37 13.13
N ALA A 178 -20.53 0.68 13.67
CA ALA A 178 -20.51 -0.78 13.75
C ALA A 178 -20.42 -1.42 12.35
N LEU A 179 -21.24 -0.97 11.40
CA LEU A 179 -21.21 -1.46 10.01
C LEU A 179 -19.89 -1.09 9.31
N ALA A 180 -19.39 0.12 9.50
CA ALA A 180 -18.13 0.57 8.92
C ALA A 180 -16.93 -0.24 9.42
N ILE A 181 -16.90 -0.57 10.73
CA ILE A 181 -15.87 -1.43 11.33
C ILE A 181 -15.93 -2.84 10.74
N ILE A 182 -17.12 -3.45 10.70
CA ILE A 182 -17.31 -4.80 10.16
C ILE A 182 -16.89 -4.86 8.68
N ALA A 183 -17.33 -3.90 7.86
CA ALA A 183 -16.99 -3.83 6.44
C ALA A 183 -15.48 -3.64 6.23
N THR A 184 -14.85 -2.75 6.99
CA THR A 184 -13.41 -2.47 6.88
C THR A 184 -12.57 -3.67 7.32
N LEU A 185 -12.88 -4.29 8.47
CA LEU A 185 -12.17 -5.48 8.95
C LEU A 185 -12.38 -6.68 8.03
N GLY A 186 -13.61 -6.93 7.59
CA GLY A 186 -13.93 -8.03 6.69
C GLY A 186 -13.17 -7.93 5.36
N LEU A 187 -13.16 -6.73 4.76
CA LEU A 187 -12.41 -6.50 3.53
C LEU A 187 -10.89 -6.55 3.74
N PHE A 188 -10.38 -6.04 4.87
CA PHE A 188 -8.97 -6.14 5.21
C PHE A 188 -8.51 -7.60 5.30
N VAL A 189 -9.28 -8.46 5.98
CA VAL A 189 -9.01 -9.90 6.07
C VAL A 189 -9.05 -10.54 4.68
N LEU A 190 -10.08 -10.25 3.87
CA LEU A 190 -10.19 -10.76 2.51
C LEU A 190 -8.97 -10.36 1.66
N TRP A 191 -8.56 -9.08 1.72
CA TRP A 191 -7.40 -8.58 0.99
C TRP A 191 -6.10 -9.21 1.48
N ALA A 192 -5.91 -9.37 2.80
CA ALA A 192 -4.74 -10.05 3.35
C ALA A 192 -4.63 -11.50 2.84
N LEU A 193 -5.77 -12.20 2.73
CA LEU A 193 -5.86 -13.57 2.22
C LEU A 193 -5.64 -13.71 0.72
N VAL A 194 -5.87 -12.67 -0.08
CA VAL A 194 -5.74 -12.74 -1.56
C VAL A 194 -4.47 -12.05 -2.07
N SER A 195 -3.99 -11.01 -1.38
CA SER A 195 -2.87 -10.16 -1.82
C SER A 195 -1.53 -10.88 -1.99
N TRP A 196 -1.31 -11.99 -1.28
CA TRP A 196 -0.08 -12.78 -1.41
C TRP A 196 0.02 -13.42 -2.80
N GLY A 197 -1.08 -13.91 -3.38
CA GLY A 197 -1.07 -14.52 -4.72
C GLY A 197 -0.59 -13.54 -5.79
N PHE A 198 -1.10 -12.31 -5.75
CA PHE A 198 -0.64 -11.22 -6.63
C PHE A 198 0.81 -10.79 -6.38
N SER A 199 1.33 -11.00 -5.17
CA SER A 199 2.73 -10.68 -4.84
C SER A 199 3.71 -11.75 -5.32
N VAL A 200 3.27 -13.02 -5.38
CA VAL A 200 4.10 -14.17 -5.77
C VAL A 200 4.09 -14.42 -7.28
N ALA A 201 2.98 -14.14 -7.98
CA ALA A 201 2.87 -14.36 -9.42
C ALA A 201 4.00 -13.70 -10.26
N PRO A 202 4.42 -12.44 -10.00
CA PRO A 202 5.55 -11.82 -10.71
C PRO A 202 6.88 -12.58 -10.53
N LEU A 203 7.09 -13.13 -9.33
CA LEU A 203 8.27 -13.92 -9.01
C LEU A 203 8.31 -15.22 -9.82
N LEU A 204 7.18 -15.94 -9.85
CA LEU A 204 7.05 -17.19 -10.60
C LEU A 204 7.23 -16.99 -12.11
N ALA A 205 6.73 -15.87 -12.64
CA ALA A 205 6.90 -15.50 -14.03
C ALA A 205 8.39 -15.33 -14.40
N MET A 206 9.19 -14.73 -13.51
CA MET A 206 10.63 -14.54 -13.71
C MET A 206 11.44 -15.82 -13.49
N LEU A 207 11.03 -16.66 -12.52
CA LEU A 207 11.71 -17.92 -12.24
C LEU A 207 11.58 -18.93 -13.40
N HIS A 208 10.35 -19.16 -13.88
CA HIS A 208 10.09 -20.23 -14.85
C HIS A 208 9.86 -19.72 -16.29
N GLY A 209 9.93 -18.42 -16.52
CA GLY A 209 9.59 -17.85 -17.82
C GLY A 209 8.13 -18.17 -18.21
N TRP A 210 7.21 -18.17 -17.27
CA TRP A 210 5.80 -18.43 -17.56
C TRP A 210 5.08 -17.18 -18.06
N GLY A 211 3.95 -17.38 -18.76
CA GLY A 211 3.04 -16.31 -19.13
C GLY A 211 2.19 -15.81 -17.95
N VAL A 212 1.42 -14.74 -18.15
CA VAL A 212 0.59 -14.09 -17.11
C VAL A 212 -0.38 -15.08 -16.46
N GLY A 213 -1.22 -15.74 -17.26
CA GLY A 213 -2.27 -16.63 -16.76
C GLY A 213 -1.70 -17.85 -16.01
N ARG A 214 -0.66 -18.49 -16.56
CA ARG A 214 0.00 -19.63 -15.90
C ARG A 214 0.67 -19.21 -14.59
N SER A 215 1.32 -18.05 -14.55
CA SER A 215 1.96 -17.54 -13.32
C SER A 215 0.94 -17.23 -12.22
N LEU A 216 -0.18 -16.63 -12.58
CA LEU A 216 -1.25 -16.31 -11.64
C LEU A 216 -1.96 -17.57 -11.14
N ALA A 217 -2.35 -18.48 -12.04
CA ALA A 217 -2.98 -19.74 -11.66
C ALA A 217 -2.07 -20.59 -10.76
N SER A 218 -0.78 -20.67 -11.11
CA SER A 218 0.21 -21.36 -10.29
C SER A 218 0.39 -20.72 -8.92
N SER A 219 0.33 -19.39 -8.81
CA SER A 219 0.46 -18.70 -7.51
C SER A 219 -0.61 -19.14 -6.50
N PHE A 220 -1.84 -19.45 -6.94
CA PHE A 220 -2.89 -19.94 -6.05
C PHE A 220 -2.83 -21.45 -5.79
N ARG A 221 -2.05 -22.20 -6.57
CA ARG A 221 -1.92 -23.67 -6.50
C ARG A 221 -0.66 -24.15 -5.77
N LEU A 222 -0.01 -23.29 -4.99
CA LEU A 222 1.28 -23.54 -4.34
C LEU A 222 1.29 -24.61 -3.22
N GLY A 223 0.19 -25.34 -2.98
CA GLY A 223 0.16 -26.45 -2.02
C GLY A 223 0.67 -26.06 -0.62
N GLY A 224 1.58 -26.86 -0.05
CA GLY A 224 2.16 -26.64 1.28
C GLY A 224 2.95 -25.33 1.45
N LEU A 225 3.46 -24.73 0.36
CA LEU A 225 4.14 -23.43 0.40
C LEU A 225 3.19 -22.27 0.71
N LYS A 226 1.90 -22.43 0.43
CA LYS A 226 0.89 -21.39 0.65
C LYS A 226 0.89 -20.91 2.10
N ILE A 227 0.94 -21.83 3.06
CA ILE A 227 0.87 -21.49 4.50
C ILE A 227 2.09 -20.64 4.89
N LYS A 228 3.30 -21.05 4.47
CA LYS A 228 4.55 -20.31 4.76
C LYS A 228 4.57 -18.92 4.11
N LEU A 229 4.08 -18.81 2.87
CA LEU A 229 3.97 -17.53 2.15
C LEU A 229 2.95 -16.57 2.78
N VAL A 230 1.80 -17.12 3.21
CA VAL A 230 0.78 -16.37 3.95
C VAL A 230 1.33 -15.89 5.28
N GLU A 231 2.09 -16.72 6.01
CA GLU A 231 2.75 -16.34 7.26
C GLU A 231 3.70 -15.16 7.06
N ILE A 232 4.61 -15.22 6.08
CA ILE A 232 5.51 -14.10 5.74
C ILE A 232 4.70 -12.85 5.36
N ASN A 233 3.62 -12.99 4.57
CA ASN A 233 2.79 -11.85 4.20
C ASN A 233 2.08 -11.21 5.42
N LEU A 234 1.63 -12.03 6.36
CA LEU A 234 0.99 -11.58 7.60
C LEU A 234 1.98 -10.84 8.51
N VAL A 235 3.17 -11.42 8.75
CA VAL A 235 4.25 -10.79 9.52
C VAL A 235 4.60 -9.43 8.92
N MET A 236 4.72 -9.38 7.59
CA MET A 236 4.99 -8.14 6.86
C MET A 236 3.84 -7.12 6.96
N GLY A 237 2.60 -7.58 7.06
CA GLY A 237 1.45 -6.73 7.35
C GLY A 237 1.57 -6.08 8.74
N ILE A 238 1.90 -6.88 9.76
CA ILE A 238 2.10 -6.40 11.13
C ILE A 238 3.24 -5.37 11.19
N VAL A 239 4.38 -5.67 10.56
CA VAL A 239 5.52 -4.72 10.50
C VAL A 239 5.11 -3.40 9.86
N LYS A 240 4.33 -3.43 8.78
CA LYS A 240 3.84 -2.19 8.14
C LYS A 240 2.93 -1.38 9.04
N ILE A 241 2.02 -2.02 9.76
CA ILE A 241 1.15 -1.34 10.73
C ILE A 241 2.02 -0.72 11.83
N ALA A 242 2.99 -1.46 12.36
CA ALA A 242 3.91 -0.95 13.37
C ALA A 242 4.72 0.26 12.87
N LEU A 243 5.20 0.25 11.62
CA LEU A 243 5.88 1.40 11.01
C LEU A 243 4.97 2.62 10.88
N ILE A 244 3.69 2.42 10.51
CA ILE A 244 2.72 3.51 10.44
C ILE A 244 2.46 4.08 11.83
N VAL A 245 2.28 3.23 12.85
CA VAL A 245 2.13 3.65 14.25
C VAL A 245 3.36 4.43 14.72
N LEU A 246 4.55 3.94 14.43
CA LEU A 246 5.81 4.61 14.79
C LEU A 246 5.94 5.97 14.11
N ALA A 247 5.59 6.06 12.82
CA ALA A 247 5.54 7.32 12.09
C ALA A 247 4.54 8.30 12.72
N MET A 248 3.35 7.83 13.13
CA MET A 248 2.37 8.67 13.83
C MET A 248 2.89 9.16 15.19
N VAL A 249 3.51 8.28 15.99
CA VAL A 249 4.09 8.65 17.29
C VAL A 249 5.20 9.68 17.12
N PHE A 250 6.12 9.48 16.17
CA PHE A 250 7.16 10.47 15.89
C PHE A 250 6.60 11.77 15.33
N SER A 251 5.55 11.74 14.50
CA SER A 251 4.91 12.97 14.03
C SER A 251 4.24 13.76 15.16
N ALA A 252 3.76 13.08 16.21
CA ALA A 252 3.15 13.69 17.38
C ALA A 252 4.14 14.09 18.49
N SER A 253 5.38 13.58 18.47
CA SER A 253 6.37 13.83 19.53
C SER A 253 6.73 15.30 19.76
N PRO A 254 6.67 16.22 18.76
CA PRO A 254 6.91 17.64 19.01
C PRO A 254 5.75 18.38 19.68
N LEU A 255 4.54 17.82 19.73
CA LEU A 255 3.34 18.52 20.22
C LEU A 255 3.48 19.05 21.67
N PRO A 256 4.08 18.32 22.63
CA PRO A 256 4.29 18.84 23.99
C PRO A 256 5.25 20.04 24.06
N PHE A 257 5.99 20.33 22.99
CA PHE A 257 6.96 21.42 22.90
C PHE A 257 6.41 22.59 22.06
N GLU A 258 5.09 22.80 22.03
CA GLU A 258 4.43 23.86 21.24
C GLU A 258 4.99 25.27 21.52
N THR A 259 5.54 25.51 22.71
CA THR A 259 6.15 26.80 23.09
C THR A 259 7.50 27.05 22.40
N VAL A 260 8.14 26.02 21.85
CA VAL A 260 9.46 26.07 21.20
C VAL A 260 9.41 25.61 19.74
N ALA A 261 8.44 24.75 19.39
CA ALA A 261 8.28 24.19 18.06
C ALA A 261 7.69 25.21 17.08
N THR A 262 8.55 25.78 16.23
CA THR A 262 8.10 26.63 15.12
C THR A 262 7.40 25.81 14.04
N GLN A 263 6.52 26.44 13.26
CA GLN A 263 5.84 25.80 12.12
C GLN A 263 6.84 25.24 11.08
N GLU A 264 7.95 25.96 10.88
CA GLU A 264 9.05 25.55 10.01
C GLU A 264 9.72 24.28 10.53
N PHE A 265 10.03 24.23 11.83
CA PHE A 265 10.56 23.03 12.47
C PHE A 265 9.63 21.82 12.31
N LEU A 266 8.33 21.99 12.57
CA LEU A 266 7.34 20.91 12.41
C LEU A 266 7.30 20.38 10.97
N THR A 267 7.38 21.27 9.99
CA THR A 267 7.37 20.90 8.56
C THR A 267 8.60 20.05 8.21
N TYR A 268 9.79 20.47 8.62
CA TYR A 268 11.02 19.69 8.39
C TYR A 268 11.02 18.38 9.16
N TRP A 269 10.50 18.37 10.39
CA TRP A 269 10.36 17.16 11.20
C TRP A 269 9.45 16.13 10.53
N TRP A 270 8.24 16.53 10.12
CA TRP A 270 7.31 15.64 9.42
C TRP A 270 7.87 15.15 8.09
N ALA A 271 8.58 16.01 7.35
CA ALA A 271 9.28 15.60 6.14
C ALA A 271 10.34 14.52 6.44
N GLY A 272 11.15 14.71 7.49
CA GLY A 272 12.14 13.75 7.96
C GLY A 272 11.54 12.40 8.36
N VAL A 273 10.49 12.41 9.20
CA VAL A 273 9.75 11.20 9.61
C VAL A 273 9.17 10.47 8.40
N THR A 274 8.63 11.21 7.43
CA THR A 274 8.06 10.65 6.20
C THR A 274 9.11 9.98 5.34
N VAL A 275 10.28 10.61 5.15
CA VAL A 275 11.42 10.02 4.43
C VAL A 275 11.90 8.75 5.13
N LEU A 276 12.07 8.79 6.45
CA LEU A 276 12.49 7.63 7.24
C LEU A 276 11.50 6.48 7.13
N TYR A 277 10.19 6.78 7.20
CA TYR A 277 9.13 5.80 6.98
C TYR A 277 9.23 5.14 5.61
N PHE A 278 9.42 5.91 4.54
CA PHE A 278 9.55 5.35 3.19
C PHE A 278 10.77 4.45 3.05
N VAL A 279 11.94 4.88 3.54
CA VAL A 279 13.17 4.06 3.50
C VAL A 279 12.99 2.76 4.28
N ALA A 280 12.42 2.80 5.48
CA ALA A 280 12.14 1.61 6.27
C ALA A 280 11.14 0.67 5.58
N SER A 281 10.04 1.22 5.05
CA SER A 281 9.02 0.47 4.31
C SER A 281 9.59 -0.24 3.08
N ASP A 282 10.48 0.44 2.34
CA ASP A 282 11.17 -0.10 1.17
C ASP A 282 12.14 -1.22 1.54
N TYR A 283 12.90 -1.06 2.63
CA TYR A 283 13.76 -2.10 3.17
C TYR A 283 12.98 -3.40 3.45
N PHE A 284 11.88 -3.32 4.20
CA PHE A 284 11.08 -4.49 4.50
C PHE A 284 10.42 -5.09 3.24
N HIS A 285 10.09 -4.26 2.26
CA HIS A 285 9.57 -4.76 0.99
C HIS A 285 10.60 -5.62 0.24
N VAL A 286 11.86 -5.18 0.17
CA VAL A 286 12.95 -5.96 -0.41
C VAL A 286 13.17 -7.26 0.36
N ALA A 287 13.22 -7.21 1.69
CA ALA A 287 13.39 -8.39 2.53
C ALA A 287 12.29 -9.44 2.28
N ARG A 288 11.04 -9.01 2.10
CA ARG A 288 9.94 -9.90 1.74
C ARG A 288 10.15 -10.59 0.39
N LEU A 289 10.62 -9.86 -0.62
CA LEU A 289 10.87 -10.43 -1.95
C LEU A 289 12.00 -11.47 -1.91
N VAL A 290 13.07 -11.18 -1.17
CA VAL A 290 14.19 -12.11 -0.98
C VAL A 290 13.72 -13.36 -0.22
N ALA A 291 12.91 -13.19 0.84
CA ALA A 291 12.37 -14.32 1.60
C ALA A 291 11.50 -15.24 0.73
N TYR A 292 10.71 -14.68 -0.20
CA TYR A 292 9.95 -15.49 -1.16
C TYR A 292 10.85 -16.28 -2.12
N LEU A 293 11.95 -15.70 -2.58
CA LEU A 293 12.94 -16.39 -3.41
C LEU A 293 13.64 -17.52 -2.66
N GLU A 294 14.10 -17.27 -1.44
CA GLU A 294 14.78 -18.26 -0.60
C GLU A 294 13.86 -19.42 -0.26
N LEU A 295 12.62 -19.14 0.14
CA LEU A 295 11.62 -20.15 0.44
C LEU A 295 11.32 -21.03 -0.79
N TRP A 296 11.22 -20.42 -1.98
CA TRP A 296 11.02 -21.17 -3.22
C TRP A 296 12.18 -22.11 -3.53
N ARG A 297 13.41 -21.62 -3.41
CA ARG A 297 14.62 -22.42 -3.66
C ARG A 297 14.72 -23.61 -2.71
N ALA A 298 14.46 -23.41 -1.41
CA ALA A 298 14.47 -24.50 -0.45
C ALA A 298 13.52 -25.64 -0.86
N THR A 299 12.30 -25.31 -1.31
CA THR A 299 11.34 -26.32 -1.78
C THR A 299 11.65 -26.94 -3.14
N ALA A 300 12.35 -26.22 -4.02
CA ALA A 300 12.79 -26.79 -5.29
C ALA A 300 13.88 -27.86 -5.06
N VAL A 301 14.73 -27.68 -4.06
CA VAL A 301 15.74 -28.66 -3.65
C VAL A 301 15.09 -29.89 -3.01
N GLU A 302 14.11 -29.71 -2.12
CA GLU A 302 13.39 -30.82 -1.48
C GLU A 302 12.58 -31.68 -2.46
N SER A 303 12.05 -31.10 -3.53
CA SER A 303 11.22 -31.82 -4.49
C SER A 303 12.01 -32.66 -5.50
N GLY A 304 13.34 -32.79 -5.34
CA GLY A 304 14.17 -33.68 -6.17
C GLY A 304 14.22 -33.26 -7.65
N GLY A 305 13.87 -32.01 -7.94
CA GLY A 305 13.98 -31.43 -9.28
C GLY A 305 15.43 -31.21 -9.64
N GLY A 306 16.07 -32.25 -10.17
CA GLY A 306 17.19 -32.08 -11.08
C GLY A 306 16.78 -31.06 -12.15
N ILE A 307 17.64 -30.04 -12.32
CA ILE A 307 17.64 -29.18 -13.50
C ILE A 307 17.92 -30.06 -14.72
#